data_AF-A0AAD8PW07-F1
#
_entry.id   AF-A0AAD8PW07-F1
#
_cell.length_a   1.000
_cell.length_b   1.000
_cell.length_c   1.000
_cell.angle_alpha   90.00
_cell.angle_beta   90.00
_cell.angle_gamma   90.00
#
_symmetry.space_group_name_H-M   'P 1'
#
loop_
_entity.id
_entity.type
_entity.pdbx_description
1 polymer ?
#
loop_
_entity_poly.entity_id
_entity_poly.type
_entity_poly.pdbx_seq_one_letter_code
_entity_poly.pdbx_strand_id
1 'polypeptide(L)'
;MIRIRDFRPDATNLSRIVNARARRENRPKVVELDTDEFVHIHCGDVVFIVFRDVITAGSMYFDSCLFGFFKEAYSQEITFAQDVCPDALELYLNLTHSWFFEIRFRGIRVVPVDYFRSLIEAIQEEPFRKAHLEIPKLKLRELAEVVTLADRFLHRSLLCILRQMFLSLLNTTHVSWGNLKQEARDMDVLYHAEFVFDYTDTFEILFMGHDDEKYLRNALTESFHWLTLNTPEIRDRFLYLMSDDFIAECDQDRHGHSETEQFTHAKGIFATDQFCYESVTRIQKQRRFKRVVNMCPFEDQKDIFPWVENPQDRRIRVRRLHSSVRAIKRSVRDAHNLEHRFDTNSVMTISIFEKLVVATATVAVVGSAVANILCLVVATINGLPVR
;
A
#
# COMPACT_ATOMS: atom_id res chain seq x y z
N MET A 1 8.80 -3.25 -15.57
CA MET A 1 7.83 -4.24 -16.10
C MET A 1 6.47 -3.86 -15.54
N ILE A 2 5.40 -3.79 -16.34
CA ILE A 2 4.09 -3.36 -15.81
C ILE A 2 3.42 -4.51 -15.03
N ARG A 3 3.11 -4.29 -13.76
CA ARG A 3 2.36 -5.23 -12.89
C ARG A 3 0.86 -4.95 -12.97
N ILE A 4 0.03 -5.99 -12.95
CA ILE A 4 -1.44 -5.85 -12.86
C ILE A 4 -1.92 -6.31 -11.49
N ARG A 5 -2.75 -5.50 -10.84
CA ARG A 5 -3.52 -5.90 -9.66
C ARG A 5 -5.02 -5.80 -9.95
N ASP A 6 -5.64 -6.96 -10.21
CA ASP A 6 -7.06 -7.06 -10.54
C ASP A 6 -7.90 -7.36 -9.29
N PHE A 7 -8.67 -6.37 -8.83
CA PHE A 7 -9.52 -6.48 -7.64
C PHE A 7 -10.92 -7.07 -7.94
N ARG A 8 -11.29 -7.24 -9.21
CA ARG A 8 -12.64 -7.70 -9.60
C ARG A 8 -12.97 -9.12 -9.12
N PRO A 9 -12.04 -10.10 -9.14
CA PRO A 9 -12.30 -11.42 -8.57
C PRO A 9 -12.59 -11.35 -7.07
N ASP A 10 -11.79 -10.58 -6.32
CA ASP A 10 -11.94 -10.40 -4.88
C ASP A 10 -13.27 -9.70 -4.56
N ALA A 11 -13.61 -8.64 -5.28
CA ALA A 11 -14.88 -7.93 -5.15
C ALA A 11 -16.09 -8.84 -5.46
N THR A 12 -15.99 -9.70 -6.47
CA THR A 12 -17.06 -10.66 -6.82
C THR A 12 -17.23 -11.71 -5.71
N ASN A 13 -16.11 -12.18 -5.14
CA ASN A 13 -16.16 -13.11 -4.01
C ASN A 13 -16.74 -12.45 -2.75
N LEU A 14 -16.32 -11.22 -2.42
CA LEU A 14 -16.86 -10.44 -1.30
C LEU A 14 -18.37 -10.19 -1.46
N SER A 15 -18.83 -9.83 -2.67
CA SER A 15 -20.26 -9.69 -2.99
C SER A 15 -21.02 -10.98 -2.69
N ARG A 16 -20.48 -12.14 -3.08
CA ARG A 16 -21.07 -13.45 -2.79
C ARG A 16 -21.13 -13.72 -1.28
N ILE A 17 -20.04 -13.49 -0.56
CA ILE A 17 -19.95 -13.70 0.90
C ILE A 17 -20.96 -12.83 1.65
N VAL A 18 -21.01 -11.54 1.31
CA VAL A 18 -21.90 -10.55 1.93
C VAL A 18 -23.36 -10.89 1.67
N ASN A 19 -23.71 -11.25 0.43
CA ASN A 19 -25.07 -11.66 0.10
C ASN A 19 -25.46 -12.99 0.78
N ALA A 20 -24.52 -13.92 0.96
CA ALA A 20 -24.77 -15.14 1.74
C ALA A 20 -24.99 -14.82 3.23
N ARG A 21 -24.25 -13.85 3.79
CA ARG A 21 -24.47 -13.34 5.15
C ARG A 21 -25.87 -12.70 5.28
N ALA A 22 -26.26 -11.83 4.35
CA ALA A 22 -27.58 -11.21 4.35
C ALA A 22 -28.72 -12.25 4.28
N ARG A 23 -28.59 -13.28 3.44
CA ARG A 23 -29.56 -14.38 3.37
C ARG A 23 -29.69 -15.15 4.69
N ARG A 24 -28.57 -15.41 5.38
CA ARG A 24 -28.58 -16.05 6.71
C ARG A 24 -29.32 -15.22 7.77
N GLU A 25 -29.36 -13.91 7.59
CA GLU A 25 -30.11 -12.97 8.44
C GLU A 25 -31.53 -12.67 7.92
N ASN A 26 -32.05 -13.45 6.96
CA ASN A 26 -33.36 -13.25 6.32
C ASN A 26 -33.53 -11.87 5.66
N ARG A 27 -32.43 -11.28 5.18
CA ARG A 27 -32.41 -9.98 4.47
C ARG A 27 -32.32 -10.20 2.95
N PRO A 28 -32.87 -9.29 2.13
CA PRO A 28 -32.70 -9.34 0.68
C PRO A 28 -31.23 -9.19 0.28
N LYS A 29 -30.92 -9.47 -1.00
CA LYS A 29 -29.59 -9.21 -1.59
C LYS A 29 -29.23 -7.74 -1.37
N VAL A 30 -28.05 -7.49 -0.78
CA VAL A 30 -27.61 -6.14 -0.37
C VAL A 30 -26.50 -5.58 -1.25
N VAL A 31 -25.85 -6.43 -2.06
CA VAL A 31 -24.82 -6.01 -3.02
C VAL A 31 -25.14 -6.56 -4.40
N GLU A 32 -25.16 -5.67 -5.39
CA GLU A 32 -25.21 -5.98 -6.81
C GLU A 32 -24.10 -5.16 -7.48
N LEU A 33 -23.17 -5.85 -8.15
CA LEU A 33 -22.07 -5.23 -8.88
C LEU A 33 -22.39 -5.31 -10.36
N ASP A 34 -22.31 -4.18 -11.06
CA ASP A 34 -22.30 -4.19 -12.51
C ASP A 34 -20.90 -4.66 -12.99
N THR A 35 -20.82 -5.92 -13.44
CA THR A 35 -19.54 -6.53 -13.81
C THR A 35 -18.91 -5.94 -15.07
N ASP A 36 -19.70 -5.20 -15.87
CA ASP A 36 -19.24 -4.56 -17.08
C ASP A 36 -18.70 -3.14 -16.83
N GLU A 37 -18.89 -2.58 -15.64
CA GLU A 37 -18.45 -1.23 -15.28
C GLU A 37 -17.22 -1.27 -14.35
N PHE A 38 -16.03 -1.21 -14.96
CA PHE A 38 -14.76 -1.21 -14.25
C PHE A 38 -13.79 -0.17 -14.83
N VAL A 39 -12.82 0.22 -14.00
CA VAL A 39 -11.82 1.24 -14.31
C VAL A 39 -10.41 0.67 -14.21
N HIS A 40 -9.49 1.27 -14.98
CA HIS A 40 -8.06 1.08 -14.81
C HIS A 40 -7.48 2.31 -14.11
N ILE A 41 -6.71 2.08 -13.05
CA ILE A 41 -5.97 3.11 -12.35
C ILE A 41 -4.49 2.81 -12.53
N HIS A 42 -3.80 3.63 -13.30
CA HIS A 42 -2.37 3.55 -13.58
C HIS A 42 -1.63 4.31 -12.48
N CYS A 43 -0.70 3.64 -11.79
CA CYS A 43 0.08 4.20 -10.69
C CYS A 43 1.51 3.65 -10.78
N GLY A 44 2.44 4.48 -11.26
CA GLY A 44 3.80 4.03 -11.58
C GLY A 44 3.80 2.87 -12.58
N ASP A 45 4.42 1.76 -12.19
CA ASP A 45 4.47 0.52 -12.97
C ASP A 45 3.33 -0.45 -12.67
N VAL A 46 2.34 -0.08 -11.84
CA VAL A 46 1.20 -0.92 -11.48
C VAL A 46 -0.10 -0.40 -12.11
N VAL A 47 -0.88 -1.32 -12.68
CA VAL A 47 -2.25 -1.06 -13.14
C VAL A 47 -3.23 -1.78 -12.24
N PHE A 48 -4.04 -0.99 -11.53
CA PHE A 48 -5.12 -1.48 -10.69
C PHE A 48 -6.43 -1.55 -11.48
N ILE A 49 -7.13 -2.68 -11.39
CA ILE A 49 -8.43 -2.87 -12.06
C ILE A 49 -9.51 -3.03 -11.01
N VAL A 50 -10.47 -2.10 -10.96
CA VAL A 50 -11.46 -1.99 -9.88
C VAL A 50 -12.85 -1.75 -10.47
N PHE A 51 -13.90 -2.27 -9.83
CA PHE A 51 -15.28 -1.93 -10.24
C PHE A 51 -15.58 -0.46 -9.96
N ARG A 52 -16.23 0.21 -10.91
CA ARG A 52 -16.60 1.63 -10.80
C ARG A 52 -17.43 1.88 -9.55
N ASP A 53 -18.41 1.03 -9.27
CA ASP A 53 -19.31 1.16 -8.11
C ASP A 53 -18.57 1.15 -6.77
N VAL A 54 -17.47 0.40 -6.67
CA VAL A 54 -16.69 0.30 -5.42
C VAL A 54 -15.88 1.58 -5.22
N ILE A 55 -15.16 2.03 -6.25
CA ILE A 55 -14.23 3.15 -6.13
C ILE A 55 -14.93 4.51 -6.01
N THR A 56 -16.12 4.68 -6.62
CA THR A 56 -16.88 5.94 -6.57
C THR A 56 -17.81 6.05 -5.36
N ALA A 57 -18.08 4.95 -4.64
CA ALA A 57 -19.09 4.92 -3.57
C ALA A 57 -18.87 6.02 -2.51
N GLY A 58 -17.63 6.19 -2.06
CA GLY A 58 -17.28 7.15 -1.02
C GLY A 58 -16.32 8.25 -1.44
N SER A 59 -15.54 8.08 -2.51
CA SER A 59 -14.62 9.11 -3.01
C SER A 59 -15.36 10.14 -3.87
N MET A 60 -15.16 11.43 -3.63
CA MET A 60 -15.61 12.47 -4.57
C MET A 60 -14.65 12.66 -5.74
N TYR A 61 -13.36 12.42 -5.53
CA TYR A 61 -12.35 12.50 -6.60
C TYR A 61 -12.66 11.51 -7.73
N PHE A 62 -12.78 10.21 -7.39
CA PHE A 62 -13.07 9.18 -8.39
C PHE A 62 -14.44 9.33 -9.02
N ASP A 63 -15.45 9.72 -8.22
CA ASP A 63 -16.79 10.04 -8.72
C ASP A 63 -16.72 11.16 -9.76
N SER A 64 -15.96 12.23 -9.48
CA SER A 64 -15.80 13.37 -10.40
C SER A 64 -14.99 13.00 -11.66
N CYS A 65 -13.87 12.28 -11.53
CA CYS A 65 -13.07 11.82 -12.69
C CYS A 65 -13.92 10.96 -13.62
N LEU A 66 -14.76 10.11 -13.06
CA LEU A 66 -15.63 9.21 -13.80
C LEU A 66 -16.99 9.85 -14.09
N PHE A 67 -17.07 11.18 -13.95
CA PHE A 67 -18.20 12.01 -14.34
C PHE A 67 -17.90 12.72 -15.69
N GLY A 68 -18.85 12.75 -16.62
CA GLY A 68 -18.68 12.91 -18.07
C GLY A 68 -18.11 14.23 -18.58
N PHE A 69 -17.63 15.09 -17.68
CA PHE A 69 -16.85 16.27 -18.02
C PHE A 69 -15.36 15.97 -18.23
N PHE A 70 -14.88 14.83 -17.75
CA PHE A 70 -13.47 14.47 -17.78
C PHE A 70 -13.18 13.36 -18.79
N LYS A 71 -11.98 13.36 -19.37
CA LYS A 71 -11.54 12.32 -20.33
C LYS A 71 -11.60 10.92 -19.71
N GLU A 72 -11.36 10.84 -18.42
CA GLU A 72 -11.42 9.68 -17.53
C GLU A 72 -12.82 9.04 -17.56
N ALA A 73 -13.89 9.82 -17.70
CA ALA A 73 -15.24 9.29 -17.79
C ALA A 73 -15.51 8.52 -19.10
N TYR A 74 -14.85 8.91 -20.19
CA TYR A 74 -14.93 8.22 -21.49
C TYR A 74 -13.93 7.05 -21.57
N SER A 75 -12.74 7.25 -21.00
CA SER A 75 -11.67 6.27 -21.06
C SER A 75 -11.82 5.16 -20.01
N GLN A 76 -12.40 5.47 -18.85
CA GLN A 76 -12.37 4.68 -17.62
C GLN A 76 -10.93 4.35 -17.19
N GLU A 77 -9.99 5.19 -17.59
CA GLU A 77 -8.57 5.08 -17.28
C GLU A 77 -8.17 6.34 -16.51
N ILE A 78 -7.65 6.16 -15.30
CA ILE A 78 -7.15 7.24 -14.43
C ILE A 78 -5.65 7.02 -14.30
N THR A 79 -4.85 8.08 -14.41
CA THR A 79 -3.38 7.98 -14.30
C THR A 79 -2.88 8.89 -13.18
N PHE A 80 -2.26 8.28 -12.19
CA PHE A 80 -1.39 8.97 -11.24
C PHE A 80 0.02 8.99 -11.82
N ALA A 81 0.74 10.10 -11.62
CA ALA A 81 2.07 10.27 -12.18
C ALA A 81 3.08 9.50 -11.31
N GLN A 82 3.93 10.22 -10.58
CA GLN A 82 4.92 9.67 -9.65
C GLN A 82 4.64 10.11 -8.20
N ASP A 83 3.45 10.68 -7.97
CA ASP A 83 3.04 11.34 -6.75
C ASP A 83 2.19 10.44 -5.83
N VAL A 84 1.96 9.18 -6.23
CA VAL A 84 1.25 8.18 -5.44
C VAL A 84 2.08 6.91 -5.40
N CYS A 85 2.36 6.43 -4.19
CA CYS A 85 3.01 5.14 -3.98
C CYS A 85 2.04 4.00 -4.36
N PRO A 86 2.43 3.03 -5.21
CA PRO A 86 1.58 1.91 -5.59
C PRO A 86 1.13 1.06 -4.39
N ASP A 87 1.99 0.84 -3.40
CA ASP A 87 1.67 0.02 -2.22
C ASP A 87 0.63 0.72 -1.33
N ALA A 88 0.76 2.03 -1.12
CA ALA A 88 -0.24 2.83 -0.42
C ALA A 88 -1.59 2.81 -1.16
N LEU A 89 -1.58 2.92 -2.50
CA LEU A 89 -2.79 2.82 -3.29
C LEU A 89 -3.41 1.42 -3.19
N GLU A 90 -2.62 0.35 -3.20
CA GLU A 90 -3.11 -1.02 -3.00
C GLU A 90 -3.79 -1.18 -1.64
N LEU A 91 -3.16 -0.67 -0.56
CA LEU A 91 -3.74 -0.70 0.78
C LEU A 91 -5.02 0.13 0.88
N TYR A 92 -5.05 1.34 0.30
CA TYR A 92 -6.26 2.15 0.18
C TYR A 92 -7.39 1.40 -0.54
N LEU A 93 -7.08 0.71 -1.64
CA LEU A 93 -8.06 -0.08 -2.38
C LEU A 93 -8.56 -1.26 -1.57
N ASN A 94 -7.70 -2.00 -0.87
CA ASN A 94 -8.11 -3.10 0.02
C ASN A 94 -9.08 -2.60 1.11
N LEU A 95 -8.76 -1.47 1.74
CA LEU A 95 -9.61 -0.86 2.78
C LEU A 95 -10.92 -0.33 2.21
N THR A 96 -10.88 0.29 1.03
CA THR A 96 -12.08 0.74 0.31
C THR A 96 -13.02 -0.41 -0.02
N HIS A 97 -12.50 -1.55 -0.47
CA HIS A 97 -13.32 -2.74 -0.73
C HIS A 97 -13.97 -3.25 0.57
N SER A 98 -13.17 -3.49 1.60
CA SER A 98 -13.64 -3.95 2.91
C SER A 98 -14.73 -3.02 3.48
N TRP A 99 -14.51 -1.71 3.42
CA TRP A 99 -15.49 -0.70 3.79
C TRP A 99 -16.76 -0.78 2.94
N PHE A 100 -16.64 -0.77 1.61
CA PHE A 100 -17.78 -0.77 0.68
C PHE A 100 -18.72 -1.95 0.94
N PHE A 101 -18.19 -3.15 1.07
CA PHE A 101 -19.01 -4.34 1.29
C PHE A 101 -19.65 -4.35 2.68
N GLU A 102 -18.95 -3.87 3.70
CA GLU A 102 -19.49 -3.81 5.06
C GLU A 102 -20.60 -2.76 5.20
N ILE A 103 -20.48 -1.58 4.58
CA ILE A 103 -21.56 -0.58 4.61
C ILE A 103 -22.82 -1.07 3.88
N ARG A 104 -22.64 -1.83 2.79
CA ARG A 104 -23.76 -2.42 2.04
C ARG A 104 -24.45 -3.47 2.89
N PHE A 105 -23.66 -4.29 3.58
CA PHE A 105 -24.17 -5.28 4.50
C PHE A 105 -24.94 -4.64 5.66
N ARG A 106 -24.36 -3.65 6.36
CA ARG A 106 -24.99 -3.03 7.53
C ARG A 106 -26.16 -2.12 7.18
N GLY A 107 -26.16 -1.54 5.97
CA GLY A 107 -27.12 -0.52 5.57
C GLY A 107 -26.85 0.86 6.18
N ILE A 108 -25.71 1.03 6.86
CA ILE A 108 -25.22 2.29 7.44
C ILE A 108 -23.81 2.56 6.92
N ARG A 109 -23.39 3.82 6.84
CA ARG A 109 -22.05 4.17 6.30
C ARG A 109 -20.95 4.18 7.35
N VAL A 110 -21.33 4.00 8.61
CA VAL A 110 -20.43 3.91 9.75
C VAL A 110 -20.01 2.46 9.93
N VAL A 111 -18.72 2.19 9.70
CA VAL A 111 -18.09 0.91 10.03
C VAL A 111 -17.26 1.12 11.30
N PRO A 112 -17.51 0.34 12.37
CA PRO A 112 -16.68 0.39 13.56
C PRO A 112 -15.24 -0.01 13.24
N VAL A 113 -14.27 0.68 13.85
CA VAL A 113 -12.83 0.37 13.68
C VAL A 113 -12.51 -1.08 14.04
N ASP A 114 -13.22 -1.65 15.01
CA ASP A 114 -13.11 -3.06 15.39
C ASP A 114 -13.29 -4.05 14.24
N TYR A 115 -13.98 -3.65 13.17
CA TYR A 115 -14.08 -4.45 11.96
C TYR A 115 -12.71 -4.69 11.30
N PHE A 116 -11.79 -3.74 11.42
CA PHE A 116 -10.44 -3.78 10.86
C PHE A 116 -9.39 -4.24 11.88
N ARG A 117 -9.81 -4.72 13.05
CA ARG A 117 -8.91 -5.12 14.14
C ARG A 117 -7.87 -6.14 13.70
N SER A 118 -8.27 -7.14 12.90
CA SER A 118 -7.35 -8.17 12.39
C SER A 118 -6.23 -7.63 11.50
N LEU A 119 -6.41 -6.45 10.90
CA LEU A 119 -5.36 -5.76 10.15
C LEU A 119 -4.43 -4.98 11.08
N ILE A 120 -4.99 -4.32 12.10
CA ILE A 120 -4.26 -3.47 13.05
C ILE A 120 -3.42 -4.31 14.02
N GLU A 121 -3.99 -5.39 14.55
CA GLU A 121 -3.37 -6.25 15.57
C GLU A 121 -2.57 -7.41 14.95
N ALA A 122 -2.43 -7.46 13.62
CA ALA A 122 -1.61 -8.47 12.97
C ALA A 122 -0.13 -8.26 13.35
N ILE A 123 0.49 -9.30 13.90
CA ILE A 123 1.91 -9.32 14.26
C ILE A 123 2.73 -9.99 13.14
N GLN A 124 3.95 -9.52 12.92
CA GLN A 124 4.88 -10.11 11.98
C GLN A 124 5.34 -11.50 12.46
N GLU A 125 5.09 -12.56 11.67
CA GLU A 125 5.33 -13.95 12.11
C GLU A 125 6.81 -14.37 12.11
N GLU A 126 7.64 -13.82 11.22
CA GLU A 126 9.05 -14.21 11.03
C GLU A 126 9.88 -12.91 10.93
N PRO A 127 10.99 -12.75 11.69
CA PRO A 127 11.78 -13.78 12.40
C PRO A 127 11.43 -13.98 13.90
N PHE A 128 10.28 -13.49 14.36
CA PHE A 128 10.03 -13.22 15.79
C PHE A 128 9.47 -14.37 16.63
N ARG A 129 9.09 -15.51 16.04
CA ARG A 129 8.56 -16.67 16.79
C ARG A 129 9.47 -17.16 17.92
N LYS A 130 10.79 -16.96 17.81
CA LYS A 130 11.76 -17.39 18.84
C LYS A 130 11.98 -16.39 19.97
N ALA A 131 11.66 -15.13 19.74
CA ALA A 131 11.97 -14.03 20.65
C ALA A 131 10.74 -13.46 21.37
N HIS A 132 9.53 -13.97 21.09
CA HIS A 132 8.24 -13.46 21.61
C HIS A 132 7.95 -11.98 21.29
N LEU A 133 8.71 -11.41 20.35
CA LEU A 133 8.57 -10.01 19.95
C LEU A 133 7.28 -9.78 19.15
N GLU A 134 6.42 -8.93 19.69
CA GLU A 134 5.13 -8.57 19.10
C GLU A 134 5.25 -7.31 18.22
N ILE A 135 5.88 -7.41 17.05
CA ILE A 135 6.01 -6.25 16.15
C ILE A 135 4.79 -6.17 15.21
N PRO A 136 4.11 -5.00 15.14
CA PRO A 136 2.99 -4.81 14.21
C PRO A 136 3.43 -5.02 12.76
N LYS A 137 2.62 -5.77 12.03
CA LYS A 137 2.83 -6.06 10.61
C LYS A 137 2.55 -4.84 9.74
N LEU A 138 1.47 -4.11 10.04
CA LEU A 138 1.16 -2.83 9.41
C LEU A 138 1.98 -1.74 10.09
N LYS A 139 2.70 -0.93 9.33
CA LYS A 139 3.50 0.18 9.86
C LYS A 139 2.69 1.46 9.96
N LEU A 140 3.07 2.36 10.88
CA LEU A 140 2.41 3.65 11.05
C LEU A 140 2.52 4.48 9.77
N ARG A 141 3.69 4.44 9.13
CA ARG A 141 3.98 5.13 7.88
C ARG A 141 3.01 4.73 6.78
N GLU A 142 2.83 3.42 6.57
CA GLU A 142 1.95 2.87 5.54
C GLU A 142 0.50 3.35 5.73
N LEU A 143 0.01 3.36 6.98
CA LEU A 143 -1.33 3.81 7.27
C LEU A 143 -1.48 5.34 7.16
N ALA A 144 -0.46 6.12 7.51
CA ALA A 144 -0.44 7.56 7.30
C ALA A 144 -0.49 7.93 5.81
N GLU A 145 0.28 7.24 4.95
CA GLU A 145 0.19 7.42 3.50
C GLU A 145 -1.25 7.19 3.01
N VAL A 146 -1.93 6.15 3.51
CA VAL A 146 -3.33 5.88 3.16
C VAL A 146 -4.30 6.94 3.69
N VAL A 147 -4.05 7.52 4.87
CA VAL A 147 -4.82 8.67 5.39
C VAL A 147 -4.71 9.85 4.42
N THR A 148 -3.49 10.21 3.98
CA THR A 148 -3.29 11.30 3.02
C THR A 148 -3.97 11.03 1.68
N LEU A 149 -3.94 9.78 1.19
CA LEU A 149 -4.64 9.39 -0.03
C LEU A 149 -6.17 9.48 0.13
N ALA A 150 -6.72 9.04 1.25
CA ALA A 150 -8.16 9.13 1.49
C ALA A 150 -8.65 10.57 1.58
N ASP A 151 -7.84 11.47 2.16
CA ASP A 151 -8.15 12.90 2.17
C ASP A 151 -8.05 13.51 0.77
N ARG A 152 -6.95 13.24 0.04
CA ARG A 152 -6.78 13.63 -1.37
C ARG A 152 -7.94 13.16 -2.26
N PHE A 153 -8.41 11.93 -2.06
CA PHE A 153 -9.53 11.37 -2.81
C PHE A 153 -10.89 11.84 -2.31
N LEU A 154 -10.92 12.71 -1.31
CA LEU A 154 -12.12 13.25 -0.67
C LEU A 154 -13.06 12.12 -0.23
N HIS A 155 -12.49 11.06 0.32
CA HIS A 155 -13.20 9.87 0.77
C HIS A 155 -13.54 9.98 2.26
N ARG A 156 -14.29 11.01 2.64
CA ARG A 156 -14.49 11.42 4.04
C ARG A 156 -14.97 10.29 4.96
N SER A 157 -15.89 9.42 4.50
CA SER A 157 -16.38 8.28 5.29
C SER A 157 -15.29 7.26 5.64
N LEU A 158 -14.38 6.99 4.71
CA LEU A 158 -13.23 6.11 4.97
C LEU A 158 -12.15 6.85 5.74
N LEU A 159 -11.91 8.13 5.47
CA LEU A 159 -10.92 8.95 6.16
C LEU A 159 -11.12 8.97 7.68
N CYS A 160 -12.36 9.15 8.15
CA CYS A 160 -12.64 9.11 9.59
C CYS A 160 -12.27 7.75 10.21
N ILE A 161 -12.55 6.65 9.49
CA ILE A 161 -12.20 5.30 9.93
C ILE A 161 -10.68 5.14 9.96
N LEU A 162 -9.97 5.55 8.89
CA LEU A 162 -8.52 5.46 8.79
C LEU A 162 -7.80 6.25 9.89
N ARG A 163 -8.29 7.43 10.23
CA ARG A 163 -7.74 8.23 11.35
C ARG A 163 -7.88 7.51 12.68
N GLN A 164 -9.03 6.88 12.94
CA GLN A 164 -9.20 6.08 14.15
C GLN A 164 -8.38 4.78 14.11
N MET A 165 -8.26 4.13 12.95
CA MET A 165 -7.37 2.97 12.75
C MET A 165 -5.91 3.36 13.03
N PHE A 166 -5.48 4.55 12.62
CA PHE A 166 -4.14 5.06 12.87
C PHE A 166 -3.88 5.23 14.37
N LEU A 167 -4.82 5.84 15.11
CA LEU A 167 -4.70 5.93 16.57
C LEU A 167 -4.65 4.55 17.21
N SER A 168 -5.49 3.60 16.79
CA SER A 168 -5.41 2.22 17.28
C SER A 168 -4.06 1.57 16.98
N LEU A 169 -3.52 1.74 15.77
CA LEU A 169 -2.21 1.22 15.38
C LEU A 169 -1.08 1.87 16.18
N LEU A 170 -1.15 3.17 16.43
CA LEU A 170 -0.18 3.92 17.25
C LEU A 170 -0.13 3.37 18.67
N ASN A 171 -1.30 3.11 19.27
CA ASN A 171 -1.36 2.50 20.59
C ASN A 171 -0.77 1.09 20.60
N THR A 172 -1.11 0.25 19.60
CA THR A 172 -0.52 -1.09 19.46
C THR A 172 1.00 -1.00 19.31
N THR A 173 1.49 -0.09 18.46
CA THR A 173 2.92 0.11 18.19
C THR A 173 3.68 0.56 19.44
N HIS A 174 3.12 1.51 20.20
CA HIS A 174 3.68 1.96 21.47
C HIS A 174 3.79 0.81 22.50
N VAL A 175 2.74 0.00 22.66
CA VAL A 175 2.75 -1.16 23.57
C VAL A 175 3.75 -2.22 23.12
N SER A 176 3.76 -2.55 21.82
CA SER A 176 4.70 -3.48 21.20
C SER A 176 6.15 -3.10 21.45
N TRP A 177 6.47 -1.80 21.42
CA TRP A 177 7.79 -1.31 21.77
C TRP A 177 8.16 -1.53 23.23
N GLY A 178 7.22 -1.22 24.14
CA GLY A 178 7.40 -1.47 25.57
C GLY A 178 7.78 -2.92 25.84
N ASN A 179 7.16 -3.87 25.14
CA ASN A 179 7.47 -5.29 25.21
C ASN A 179 8.85 -5.59 24.58
N LEU A 180 9.12 -5.10 23.36
CA LEU A 180 10.38 -5.30 22.64
C LEU A 180 11.59 -4.85 23.46
N LYS A 181 11.55 -3.68 24.10
CA LYS A 181 12.64 -3.18 24.95
C LYS A 181 12.92 -4.09 26.15
N GLN A 182 11.88 -4.66 26.76
CA GLN A 182 12.06 -5.55 27.92
C GLN A 182 12.77 -6.85 27.55
N GLU A 183 12.47 -7.38 26.35
CA GLU A 183 12.97 -8.66 25.85
C GLU A 183 14.31 -8.53 25.10
N ALA A 184 14.52 -7.44 24.37
CA ALA A 184 15.72 -7.11 23.61
C ALA A 184 16.34 -5.79 24.11
N ARG A 185 17.01 -5.86 25.27
CA ARG A 185 17.66 -4.69 25.92
C ARG A 185 18.86 -4.13 25.15
N ASP A 186 19.41 -4.91 24.23
CA ASP A 186 20.49 -4.45 23.36
C ASP A 186 19.92 -3.46 22.34
N MET A 187 20.29 -2.19 22.50
CA MET A 187 19.85 -1.09 21.66
C MET A 187 20.53 -1.08 20.28
N ASP A 188 21.56 -1.90 20.07
CA ASP A 188 22.24 -2.02 18.77
C ASP A 188 21.53 -3.00 17.81
N VAL A 189 20.42 -3.60 18.26
CA VAL A 189 19.57 -4.44 17.43
C VAL A 189 18.79 -3.60 16.42
N LEU A 190 18.82 -4.00 15.15
CA LEU A 190 18.21 -3.28 14.00
C LEU A 190 16.74 -2.88 14.22
N TYR A 191 15.96 -3.68 14.96
CA TYR A 191 14.53 -3.41 15.20
C TYR A 191 14.28 -2.11 15.95
N HIS A 192 15.24 -1.67 16.77
CA HIS A 192 15.12 -0.40 17.49
C HIS A 192 15.19 0.80 16.54
N ALA A 193 16.08 0.72 15.55
CA ALA A 193 16.17 1.72 14.49
C ALA A 193 14.93 1.70 13.59
N GLU A 194 14.43 0.52 13.21
CA GLU A 194 13.21 0.39 12.39
C GLU A 194 11.99 1.05 13.04
N PHE A 195 11.86 0.96 14.36
CA PHE A 195 10.78 1.62 15.09
C PHE A 195 10.90 3.15 15.06
N VAL A 196 12.10 3.67 15.29
CA VAL A 196 12.37 5.11 15.21
C VAL A 196 12.13 5.63 13.80
N PHE A 197 12.50 4.86 12.77
CA PHE A 197 12.21 5.18 11.38
C PHE A 197 10.70 5.23 11.13
N ASP A 198 9.92 4.27 11.63
CA ASP A 198 8.46 4.28 11.43
C ASP A 198 7.84 5.56 12.03
N TYR A 199 8.24 5.97 13.24
CA TYR A 199 7.77 7.23 13.84
C TYR A 199 8.22 8.48 13.05
N THR A 200 9.49 8.54 12.66
CA THR A 200 10.06 9.70 11.97
C THR A 200 9.44 9.85 10.58
N ASP A 201 9.42 8.79 9.77
CA ASP A 201 8.81 8.81 8.44
C ASP A 201 7.31 9.13 8.51
N THR A 202 6.60 8.61 9.52
CA THR A 202 5.19 8.93 9.73
C THR A 202 5.00 10.41 10.06
N PHE A 203 5.88 10.99 10.88
CA PHE A 203 5.83 12.42 11.18
C PHE A 203 5.98 13.26 9.91
N GLU A 204 6.97 12.96 9.07
CA GLU A 204 7.20 13.68 7.82
C GLU A 204 5.97 13.65 6.90
N ILE A 205 5.32 12.48 6.75
CA ILE A 205 4.09 12.35 5.96
C ILE A 205 2.97 13.23 6.52
N LEU A 206 2.78 13.22 7.84
CA LEU A 206 1.71 13.99 8.50
C LEU A 206 2.02 15.48 8.58
N PHE A 207 3.30 15.86 8.64
CA PHE A 207 3.74 17.25 8.68
C PHE A 207 3.43 17.98 7.38
N MET A 208 3.50 17.27 6.25
CA MET A 208 3.08 17.77 4.94
C MET A 208 1.55 17.78 4.72
N GLY A 209 0.77 17.28 5.68
CA GLY A 209 -0.69 17.14 5.61
C GLY A 209 -1.48 18.44 5.87
N HIS A 210 -2.81 18.31 5.92
CA HIS A 210 -3.73 19.41 6.25
C HIS A 210 -3.89 19.58 7.78
N ASP A 211 -4.68 20.57 8.20
CA ASP A 211 -4.87 20.91 9.62
C ASP A 211 -5.38 19.75 10.49
N ASP A 212 -6.15 18.80 9.91
CA ASP A 212 -6.66 17.64 10.64
C ASP A 212 -5.56 16.60 10.92
N GLU A 213 -4.54 16.49 10.06
CA GLU A 213 -3.38 15.62 10.24
C GLU A 213 -2.52 16.07 11.41
N LYS A 214 -2.62 17.35 11.82
CA LYS A 214 -2.02 17.86 13.06
C LYS A 214 -2.45 17.05 14.29
N TYR A 215 -3.70 16.60 14.37
CA TYR A 215 -4.15 15.80 15.52
C TYR A 215 -3.46 14.43 15.56
N LEU A 216 -3.21 13.82 14.40
CA LEU A 216 -2.43 12.58 14.31
C LEU A 216 -0.96 12.82 14.64
N ARG A 217 -0.39 13.92 14.12
CA ARG A 217 0.98 14.33 14.40
C ARG A 217 1.21 14.56 15.89
N ASN A 218 0.32 15.31 16.54
CA ASN A 218 0.39 15.57 17.97
C ASN A 218 0.31 14.27 18.80
N ALA A 219 -0.59 13.35 18.44
CA ALA A 219 -0.69 12.06 19.11
C ALA A 219 0.57 11.20 18.90
N LEU A 220 1.14 11.22 17.70
CA LEU A 220 2.41 10.53 17.36
C LEU A 220 3.57 11.07 18.19
N THR A 221 3.76 12.39 18.23
CA THR A 221 4.85 13.04 18.96
C THR A 221 4.69 12.95 20.48
N GLU A 222 3.44 12.95 20.99
CA GLU A 222 3.13 12.64 22.38
C GLU A 222 3.55 11.20 22.72
N SER A 223 3.09 10.23 21.93
CA SER A 223 3.43 8.81 22.10
C SER A 223 4.95 8.61 22.12
N PHE A 224 5.68 9.24 21.18
CA PHE A 224 7.13 9.13 21.12
C PHE A 224 7.82 9.79 22.31
N HIS A 225 7.37 10.96 22.73
CA HIS A 225 7.92 11.66 23.90
C HIS A 225 7.85 10.81 25.17
N TRP A 226 6.72 10.17 25.44
CA TRP A 226 6.59 9.28 26.60
C TRP A 226 7.49 8.04 26.49
N LEU A 227 7.72 7.51 25.28
CA LEU A 227 8.71 6.45 25.07
C LEU A 227 10.14 6.92 25.40
N THR A 228 10.50 8.13 25.00
CA THR A 228 11.84 8.69 25.27
C THR A 228 12.04 9.06 26.74
N LEU A 229 11.00 9.53 27.46
CA LEU A 229 11.08 9.76 28.90
C LEU A 229 11.33 8.46 29.68
N ASN A 230 10.65 7.38 29.28
CA ASN A 230 10.83 6.05 29.88
C ASN A 230 12.12 5.35 29.38
N THR A 231 12.76 5.89 28.32
CA THR A 231 13.96 5.33 27.69
C THR A 231 14.87 6.43 27.12
N PRO A 232 15.63 7.15 27.96
CA PRO A 232 16.47 8.25 27.51
C PRO A 232 17.51 7.83 26.45
N GLU A 233 17.97 6.58 26.50
CA GLU A 233 18.92 5.98 25.55
C GLU A 233 18.45 6.03 24.07
N ILE A 234 17.13 6.09 23.82
CA ILE A 234 16.60 6.24 22.45
C ILE A 234 17.05 7.56 21.87
N ARG A 235 16.96 8.64 22.66
CA ARG A 235 17.33 9.98 22.23
C ARG A 235 18.83 10.02 21.94
N ASP A 236 19.66 9.51 22.83
CA ASP A 236 21.11 9.56 22.66
C ASP A 236 21.60 8.73 21.47
N ARG A 237 21.01 7.56 21.23
CA ARG A 237 21.47 6.62 20.19
C ARG A 237 20.86 6.89 18.83
N PHE A 238 19.63 7.35 18.74
CA PHE A 238 18.90 7.44 17.47
C PHE A 238 18.55 8.87 17.03
N LEU A 239 19.03 9.90 17.74
CA LEU A 239 18.79 11.30 17.34
C LEU A 239 19.15 11.56 15.87
N TYR A 240 20.24 10.95 15.40
CA TYR A 240 20.74 11.14 14.03
C TYR A 240 19.79 10.59 12.95
N LEU A 241 18.79 9.81 13.33
CA LEU A 241 17.75 9.27 12.45
C LEU A 241 16.50 10.15 12.40
N MET A 242 16.39 11.13 13.30
CA MET A 242 15.22 11.99 13.45
C MET A 242 15.43 13.32 12.72
N SER A 243 14.37 13.88 12.14
CA SER A 243 14.43 15.23 11.59
C SER A 243 14.42 16.29 12.70
N ASP A 244 15.00 17.46 12.43
CA ASP A 244 15.03 18.58 13.38
C ASP A 244 13.61 19.02 13.78
N ASP A 245 12.66 18.98 12.84
CA ASP A 245 11.26 19.32 13.09
C ASP A 245 10.57 18.29 14.00
N PHE A 246 10.85 17.00 13.81
CA PHE A 246 10.34 15.94 14.69
C PHE A 246 10.89 16.10 16.11
N ILE A 247 12.19 16.35 16.25
CA ILE A 247 12.83 16.59 17.55
C ILE A 247 12.20 17.81 18.24
N ALA A 248 12.00 18.91 17.52
CA ALA A 248 11.41 20.13 18.07
C ALA A 248 9.98 19.92 18.58
N GLU A 249 9.15 19.15 17.87
CA GLU A 249 7.79 18.79 18.31
C GLU A 249 7.79 17.79 19.49
N CYS A 250 8.78 16.90 19.56
CA CYS A 250 8.95 15.99 20.69
C CYS A 250 9.47 16.69 21.97
N ASP A 251 10.26 17.75 21.83
CA ASP A 251 10.85 18.53 22.93
C ASP A 251 9.91 19.61 23.49
N GLN A 252 8.72 19.77 22.94
CA GLN A 252 7.73 20.69 23.48
C GLN A 252 7.42 20.36 24.94
N ASP A 253 7.30 21.41 25.75
CA ASP A 253 6.97 21.28 27.16
C ASP A 253 5.56 20.68 27.33
N ARG A 254 5.51 19.49 27.94
CA ARG A 254 4.27 18.76 28.25
C ARG A 254 4.05 18.61 29.76
N HIS A 255 4.70 19.42 30.60
CA HIS A 255 4.51 19.35 32.05
C HIS A 255 3.03 19.59 32.42
N GLY A 256 2.45 18.64 33.15
CA GLY A 256 1.04 18.69 33.58
C GLY A 256 0.03 18.07 32.61
N HIS A 257 0.47 17.61 31.44
CA HIS A 257 -0.35 16.85 30.49
C HIS A 257 -0.31 15.36 30.81
N SER A 258 -1.42 14.65 30.56
CA SER A 258 -1.47 13.18 30.74
C SER A 258 -0.86 12.45 29.54
N GLU A 259 -0.38 11.22 29.74
CA GLU A 259 0.26 10.40 28.69
C GLU A 259 -0.61 10.18 27.44
N THR A 260 -1.93 10.29 27.60
CA THR A 260 -2.91 9.97 26.58
C THR A 260 -3.76 11.19 26.18
N GLU A 261 -3.32 12.40 26.50
CA GLU A 261 -4.14 13.60 26.33
C GLU A 261 -4.40 13.92 24.85
N GLN A 262 -3.35 14.04 24.03
CA GLN A 262 -3.49 14.29 22.60
C GLN A 262 -4.16 13.09 21.91
N PHE A 263 -3.84 11.87 22.35
CA PHE A 263 -4.50 10.67 21.87
C PHE A 263 -6.02 10.70 22.10
N THR A 264 -6.46 11.04 23.31
CA THR A 264 -7.87 11.09 23.71
C THR A 264 -8.60 12.22 23.00
N HIS A 265 -7.94 13.37 22.87
CA HIS A 265 -8.46 14.52 22.16
C HIS A 265 -8.70 14.22 20.67
N ALA A 266 -7.71 13.66 19.97
CA ALA A 266 -7.83 13.26 18.58
C ALA A 266 -8.96 12.23 18.37
N LYS A 267 -9.02 11.22 19.25
CA LYS A 267 -10.08 10.20 19.23
C LYS A 267 -11.47 10.80 19.38
N GLY A 268 -11.63 11.78 20.28
CA GLY A 268 -12.89 12.50 20.49
C GLY A 268 -13.35 13.23 19.24
N ILE A 269 -12.46 14.02 18.62
CA ILE A 269 -12.76 14.77 17.39
C ILE A 269 -13.15 13.81 16.25
N PHE A 270 -12.37 12.75 16.01
CA PHE A 270 -12.64 11.84 14.90
C PHE A 270 -13.91 11.02 15.08
N ALA A 271 -14.29 10.71 16.32
CA ALA A 271 -15.58 10.09 16.62
C ALA A 271 -16.73 11.03 16.23
N THR A 272 -16.66 12.32 16.62
CA THR A 272 -17.67 13.32 16.27
C THR A 272 -17.76 13.54 14.76
N ASP A 273 -16.63 13.66 14.07
CA ASP A 273 -16.55 13.83 12.62
C ASP A 273 -17.25 12.70 11.86
N GLN A 274 -17.07 11.45 12.31
CA GLN A 274 -17.70 10.29 11.68
C GLN A 274 -19.23 10.40 11.66
N PHE A 275 -19.84 10.92 12.73
CA PHE A 275 -21.28 11.12 12.81
C PHE A 275 -21.76 12.34 11.99
N CYS A 276 -21.00 13.44 11.98
CA CYS A 276 -21.40 14.66 11.29
C CYS A 276 -21.36 14.53 9.76
N TYR A 277 -20.34 13.88 9.20
CA TYR A 277 -20.09 13.88 7.75
C TYR A 277 -20.84 12.79 6.95
N GLU A 278 -21.47 11.82 7.63
CA GLU A 278 -22.28 10.76 6.99
C GLU A 278 -23.44 11.36 6.17
N SER A 279 -24.16 12.32 6.75
CA SER A 279 -25.35 12.92 6.13
C SER A 279 -24.99 13.93 5.03
N VAL A 280 -23.94 14.72 5.25
CA VAL A 280 -23.54 15.84 4.40
C VAL A 280 -23.03 15.35 3.04
N THR A 281 -22.17 14.32 3.02
CA THR A 281 -21.54 13.82 1.78
C THR A 281 -22.58 13.30 0.78
N ARG A 282 -23.60 12.57 1.25
CA ARG A 282 -24.69 12.05 0.39
C ARG A 282 -25.52 13.17 -0.20
N ILE A 283 -25.91 14.14 0.63
CA ILE A 283 -26.73 15.28 0.22
C ILE A 283 -25.97 16.13 -0.79
N GLN A 284 -24.68 16.36 -0.57
CA GLN A 284 -23.83 17.10 -1.51
C GLN A 284 -23.69 16.37 -2.85
N LYS A 285 -23.42 15.05 -2.86
CA LYS A 285 -23.38 14.24 -4.10
C LYS A 285 -24.70 14.32 -4.87
N GLN A 286 -25.84 14.10 -4.20
CA GLN A 286 -27.16 14.17 -4.82
C GLN A 286 -27.51 15.58 -5.35
N ARG A 287 -27.15 16.63 -4.60
CA ARG A 287 -27.37 18.03 -5.03
C ARG A 287 -26.52 18.39 -6.25
N ARG A 288 -25.24 18.00 -6.27
CA ARG A 288 -24.36 18.22 -7.42
C ARG A 288 -24.88 17.48 -8.65
N PHE A 289 -25.18 16.19 -8.53
CA PHE A 289 -25.77 15.40 -9.61
C PHE A 289 -27.04 16.05 -10.16
N LYS A 290 -28.00 16.40 -9.30
CA LYS A 290 -29.24 17.08 -9.71
C LYS A 290 -28.99 18.42 -10.40
N ARG A 291 -28.05 19.23 -9.92
CA ARG A 291 -27.72 20.52 -10.55
C ARG A 291 -27.18 20.32 -11.96
N VAL A 292 -26.25 19.38 -12.14
CA VAL A 292 -25.66 19.12 -13.45
C VAL A 292 -26.72 18.55 -14.41
N VAL A 293 -27.49 17.55 -13.96
CA VAL A 293 -28.58 16.98 -14.77
C VAL A 293 -29.59 18.06 -15.18
N ASN A 294 -29.92 18.99 -14.28
CA ASN A 294 -30.84 20.09 -14.58
C ASN A 294 -30.25 21.20 -15.45
N MET A 295 -28.93 21.23 -15.69
CA MET A 295 -28.28 22.19 -16.59
C MET A 295 -28.27 21.72 -18.05
N CYS A 296 -28.64 20.47 -18.32
CA CYS A 296 -28.61 19.89 -19.65
C CYS A 296 -30.02 19.42 -20.07
N PRO A 297 -30.53 19.83 -21.24
CA PRO A 297 -31.74 19.25 -21.82
C PRO A 297 -31.62 17.73 -21.87
N PHE A 298 -32.73 17.01 -21.64
CA PHE A 298 -32.73 15.54 -21.59
C PHE A 298 -32.10 14.91 -22.84
N GLU A 299 -32.28 15.53 -24.00
CA GLU A 299 -31.76 15.09 -25.30
C GLU A 299 -30.22 15.18 -25.41
N ASP A 300 -29.60 16.09 -24.65
CA ASP A 300 -28.15 16.36 -24.64
C ASP A 300 -27.42 15.65 -23.47
N GLN A 301 -28.17 15.08 -22.52
CA GLN A 301 -27.60 14.35 -21.38
C GLN A 301 -26.78 13.13 -21.81
N LYS A 302 -27.12 12.50 -22.94
CA LYS A 302 -26.36 11.38 -23.53
C LYS A 302 -24.93 11.75 -23.95
N ASP A 303 -24.71 13.00 -24.36
CA ASP A 303 -23.41 13.49 -24.84
C ASP A 303 -22.51 13.92 -23.66
N ILE A 304 -23.13 14.28 -22.54
CA ILE A 304 -22.49 14.80 -21.33
C ILE A 304 -22.34 13.73 -20.24
N PHE A 305 -23.15 12.67 -20.26
CA PHE A 305 -23.08 11.54 -19.34
C PHE A 305 -22.87 10.23 -20.12
N PRO A 306 -21.63 9.87 -20.49
CA PRO A 306 -21.34 8.73 -21.37
C PRO A 306 -21.64 7.34 -20.77
N TRP A 307 -22.09 7.26 -19.51
CA TRP A 307 -22.65 6.02 -18.92
C TRP A 307 -24.17 5.93 -19.07
N VAL A 308 -24.82 7.00 -19.52
CA VAL A 308 -26.24 7.09 -19.82
C VAL A 308 -26.39 7.02 -21.35
N GLU A 309 -26.98 5.92 -21.82
CA GLU A 309 -27.78 5.85 -23.06
C GLU A 309 -27.23 5.41 -24.43
N ASN A 310 -25.98 4.95 -24.62
CA ASN A 310 -25.66 4.15 -25.83
C ASN A 310 -25.05 2.76 -25.52
N PRO A 311 -25.81 1.66 -25.72
CA PRO A 311 -25.30 0.29 -25.58
C PRO A 311 -24.10 -0.03 -26.48
N GLN A 312 -23.97 0.62 -27.65
CA GLN A 312 -22.83 0.40 -28.54
C GLN A 312 -21.54 1.04 -28.00
N ASP A 313 -21.63 2.28 -27.50
CA ASP A 313 -20.48 2.98 -26.92
C ASP A 313 -19.98 2.28 -25.66
N ARG A 314 -20.92 1.78 -24.83
CA ARG A 314 -20.60 0.90 -23.70
C ARG A 314 -19.85 -0.35 -24.15
N ARG A 315 -20.34 -1.06 -25.18
CA ARG A 315 -19.68 -2.26 -25.71
C ARG A 315 -18.28 -1.98 -26.25
N ILE A 316 -18.09 -0.88 -27.00
CA ILE A 316 -16.78 -0.48 -27.54
C ILE A 316 -15.81 -0.18 -26.41
N ARG A 317 -16.25 0.60 -25.41
CA ARG A 317 -15.47 0.95 -24.21
C ARG A 317 -15.04 -0.28 -23.42
N VAL A 318 -15.99 -1.15 -23.07
CA VAL A 318 -15.74 -2.40 -22.33
C VAL A 318 -14.79 -3.32 -23.11
N ARG A 319 -14.99 -3.45 -24.43
CA ARG A 319 -14.09 -4.21 -25.31
C ARG A 319 -12.66 -3.65 -25.30
N ARG A 320 -12.49 -2.33 -25.32
CA ARG A 320 -11.17 -1.68 -25.24
C ARG A 320 -10.49 -2.02 -23.91
N LEU A 321 -11.17 -1.83 -22.78
CA LEU A 321 -10.61 -2.13 -21.45
C LEU A 321 -10.19 -3.61 -21.35
N HIS A 322 -11.06 -4.56 -21.74
CA HIS A 322 -10.70 -5.97 -21.77
C HIS A 322 -9.57 -6.31 -22.75
N SER A 323 -9.45 -5.58 -23.87
CA SER A 323 -8.33 -5.76 -24.79
C SER A 323 -7.01 -5.29 -24.18
N SER A 324 -7.02 -4.17 -23.46
CA SER A 324 -5.85 -3.65 -22.73
C SER A 324 -5.39 -4.65 -21.66
N VAL A 325 -6.30 -5.16 -20.82
CA VAL A 325 -5.97 -6.20 -19.83
C VAL A 325 -5.37 -7.44 -20.49
N ARG A 326 -5.95 -7.91 -21.60
CA ARG A 326 -5.43 -9.07 -22.34
C ARG A 326 -4.04 -8.80 -22.94
N ALA A 327 -3.81 -7.60 -23.48
CA ALA A 327 -2.53 -7.20 -24.03
C ALA A 327 -1.44 -7.16 -22.95
N ILE A 328 -1.73 -6.57 -21.78
CA ILE A 328 -0.78 -6.52 -20.66
C ILE A 328 -0.50 -7.95 -20.15
N LYS A 329 -1.53 -8.79 -19.96
CA LYS A 329 -1.35 -10.20 -19.55
C LYS A 329 -0.52 -11.01 -20.56
N ARG A 330 -0.67 -10.75 -21.87
CA ARG A 330 0.16 -11.38 -22.91
C ARG A 330 1.60 -10.89 -22.83
N SER A 331 1.82 -9.59 -22.73
CA SER A 331 3.16 -9.00 -22.58
C SER A 331 3.91 -9.56 -21.37
N VAL A 332 3.23 -9.67 -20.22
CA VAL A 332 3.80 -10.30 -19.00
C VAL A 332 4.15 -11.77 -19.25
N ARG A 333 3.27 -12.53 -19.91
CA ARG A 333 3.54 -13.93 -20.26
C ARG A 333 4.71 -14.06 -21.24
N ASP A 334 4.77 -13.20 -22.24
CA ASP A 334 5.80 -13.21 -23.26
C ASP A 334 7.16 -12.84 -22.64
N ALA A 335 7.21 -11.86 -21.74
CA ALA A 335 8.39 -11.54 -20.94
C ALA A 335 8.85 -12.73 -20.09
N HIS A 336 7.92 -13.39 -19.39
CA HIS A 336 8.24 -14.56 -18.58
C HIS A 336 8.70 -15.76 -19.41
N ASN A 337 8.13 -15.94 -20.61
CA ASN A 337 8.58 -16.95 -21.57
C ASN A 337 9.94 -16.61 -22.20
N LEU A 338 10.26 -15.32 -22.38
CA LEU A 338 11.58 -14.86 -22.80
C LEU A 338 12.62 -15.11 -21.71
N GLU A 339 12.33 -14.78 -20.45
CA GLU A 339 13.19 -15.13 -19.30
C GLU A 339 13.42 -16.65 -19.22
N HIS A 340 12.36 -17.46 -19.34
CA HIS A 340 12.52 -18.91 -19.40
C HIS A 340 13.31 -19.41 -20.63
N ARG A 341 13.22 -18.73 -21.77
CA ARG A 341 14.06 -19.02 -22.95
C ARG A 341 15.51 -18.61 -22.74
N PHE A 342 15.78 -17.53 -22.02
CA PHE A 342 17.14 -17.14 -21.65
C PHE A 342 17.72 -18.04 -20.57
N ASP A 343 16.92 -18.54 -19.63
CA ASP A 343 17.36 -19.54 -18.65
C ASP A 343 17.62 -20.90 -19.29
N THR A 344 16.74 -21.37 -20.17
CA THR A 344 16.96 -22.63 -20.91
C THR A 344 18.09 -22.52 -21.94
N ASN A 345 18.25 -21.36 -22.57
CA ASN A 345 19.43 -21.10 -23.38
C ASN A 345 20.68 -20.96 -22.52
N SER A 346 20.64 -20.38 -21.32
CA SER A 346 21.80 -20.30 -20.42
C SER A 346 22.28 -21.68 -19.97
N VAL A 347 21.36 -22.62 -19.72
CA VAL A 347 21.70 -24.02 -19.43
C VAL A 347 22.27 -24.72 -20.67
N MET A 348 21.82 -24.38 -21.88
CA MET A 348 22.45 -24.85 -23.13
C MET A 348 23.80 -24.17 -23.42
N THR A 349 23.99 -22.88 -23.13
CA THR A 349 25.29 -22.20 -23.32
C THR A 349 26.31 -22.66 -22.29
N ILE A 350 25.89 -22.95 -21.05
CA ILE A 350 26.76 -23.58 -20.03
C ILE A 350 27.15 -24.99 -20.48
N SER A 351 26.21 -25.79 -21.02
CA SER A 351 26.50 -27.13 -21.56
C SER A 351 27.44 -27.13 -22.78
N ILE A 352 27.35 -26.10 -23.64
CA ILE A 352 28.26 -25.92 -24.79
C ILE A 352 29.62 -25.39 -24.34
N PHE A 353 29.67 -24.48 -23.35
CA PHE A 353 30.94 -24.00 -22.76
C PHE A 353 31.67 -25.10 -21.98
N GLU A 354 30.98 -25.95 -21.21
CA GLU A 354 31.60 -27.07 -20.51
C GLU A 354 32.20 -28.09 -21.48
N LYS A 355 31.54 -28.39 -22.61
CA LYS A 355 32.09 -29.27 -23.64
C LYS A 355 33.27 -28.65 -24.40
N LEU A 356 33.29 -27.34 -24.59
CA LEU A 356 34.41 -26.62 -25.21
C LEU A 356 35.62 -26.53 -24.26
N VAL A 357 35.38 -26.30 -22.96
CA VAL A 357 36.41 -26.24 -21.92
C VAL A 357 37.09 -27.60 -21.72
N VAL A 358 36.34 -28.71 -21.78
CA VAL A 358 36.91 -30.07 -21.71
C VAL A 358 37.77 -30.42 -22.94
N ALA A 359 37.42 -29.90 -24.12
CA ALA A 359 38.22 -30.07 -25.33
C ALA A 359 39.51 -29.21 -25.33
N THR A 360 39.48 -28.02 -24.73
CA THR A 360 40.70 -27.19 -24.56
C THR A 360 41.59 -27.64 -23.40
N ALA A 361 41.01 -28.21 -22.33
CA ALA A 361 41.76 -28.71 -21.19
C ALA A 361 42.61 -29.96 -21.52
N THR A 362 42.16 -30.80 -22.46
CA THR A 362 42.93 -31.97 -22.91
C THR A 362 44.15 -31.60 -23.76
N VAL A 363 44.14 -30.45 -24.44
CA VAL A 363 45.31 -29.94 -25.19
C VAL A 363 46.30 -29.20 -24.27
N ALA A 364 45.82 -28.54 -23.21
CA ALA A 364 46.67 -27.84 -22.24
C ALA A 364 47.43 -28.77 -21.28
N VAL A 365 46.88 -29.97 -20.97
CA VAL A 365 47.53 -30.94 -20.06
C VAL A 365 48.76 -31.61 -20.70
N VAL A 366 48.84 -31.68 -22.04
CA VAL A 366 50.04 -32.19 -22.74
C VAL A 366 51.15 -31.14 -22.82
N GLY A 367 50.80 -29.84 -22.83
CA GLY A 367 51.79 -28.73 -22.82
C GLY A 367 52.41 -28.44 -21.45
N SER A 368 51.66 -28.68 -20.37
CA SER A 368 52.10 -28.43 -18.98
C SER A 368 53.12 -29.48 -18.46
N ALA A 369 53.04 -30.72 -18.95
CA ALA A 369 53.97 -31.79 -18.56
C ALA A 369 55.39 -31.60 -19.11
N VAL A 370 55.56 -30.88 -20.23
CA VAL A 370 56.88 -30.61 -20.84
C VAL A 370 57.57 -29.40 -20.19
N ALA A 371 56.81 -28.43 -19.68
CA ALA A 371 57.36 -27.24 -19.01
C ALA A 371 57.91 -27.54 -17.61
N ASN A 372 57.31 -28.47 -16.87
CA ASN A 372 57.75 -28.83 -15.52
C ASN A 372 59.02 -29.70 -15.49
N ILE A 373 59.34 -30.39 -16.59
CA ILE A 373 60.61 -31.14 -16.72
C ILE A 373 61.77 -30.18 -17.03
N LEU A 374 61.53 -29.06 -17.73
CA LEU A 374 62.56 -28.06 -18.03
C LEU A 374 62.94 -27.21 -16.80
N CYS A 375 61.98 -26.88 -15.93
CA CYS A 375 62.24 -26.08 -14.72
C CYS A 375 63.00 -26.86 -13.62
N LEU A 376 62.90 -28.19 -13.58
CA LEU A 376 63.60 -29.01 -12.58
C LEU A 376 65.10 -29.19 -12.90
N VAL A 377 65.50 -29.04 -14.17
CA VAL A 377 66.90 -29.13 -14.61
C VAL A 377 67.66 -27.81 -14.41
N VAL A 378 66.97 -26.68 -14.39
CA VAL A 378 67.59 -25.35 -14.21
C VAL A 378 67.83 -25.00 -12.73
N ALA A 379 66.98 -25.50 -11.83
CA ALA A 379 67.10 -25.23 -10.38
C ALA A 379 68.21 -26.02 -9.67
N THR A 380 68.78 -27.05 -10.29
CA THR A 380 69.91 -27.84 -9.75
C THR A 380 71.29 -27.28 -10.14
N ILE A 381 71.35 -26.30 -11.07
CA ILE A 381 72.63 -25.81 -11.63
C ILE A 381 73.12 -24.51 -10.97
N ASN A 382 72.24 -23.71 -10.35
CA ASN A 382 72.62 -22.40 -9.79
C ASN A 382 72.32 -22.33 -8.29
N GLY A 383 73.21 -22.89 -7.47
CA GLY A 383 73.14 -22.82 -6.02
C GLY A 383 73.38 -21.40 -5.49
N LEU A 384 72.34 -20.78 -4.93
CA LEU A 384 72.43 -19.61 -4.05
C LEU A 384 71.27 -19.67 -3.03
N PRO A 385 71.53 -19.48 -1.72
CA PRO A 385 70.51 -19.59 -0.67
C PRO A 385 69.69 -18.31 -0.52
N VAL A 386 68.40 -18.50 -0.27
CA VAL A 386 67.35 -17.48 -0.12
C VAL A 386 67.39 -16.83 1.27
N ARG A 387 67.23 -15.50 1.31
CA ARG A 387 66.50 -14.80 2.37
C ARG A 387 65.26 -14.17 1.77
#